data_AF-A0A4Y2CYH1-F1
#
_entry.id   AF-A0A4Y2CYH1-F1
#
_cell.length_a   1.000
_cell.length_b   1.000
_cell.length_c   1.000
_cell.angle_alpha   90.00
_cell.angle_beta   90.00
_cell.angle_gamma   90.00
#
_symmetry.space_group_name_H-M   'P 1'
#
loop_
_entity.id
_entity.type
_entity.pdbx_description
1 polymer ?
#
loop_
_entity_poly.entity_id
_entity_poly.type
_entity_poly.pdbx_seq_one_letter_code
_entity_poly.pdbx_strand_id
1 'polypeptide(L)'
;MDNASEWIKEVERISTLVNWTNELKLTNAISCLAGSAKNWQITQSYSYNDWSEWKVAITSRFKRLVTMQEFLKHQSDSKLKRNESLVDYIYAKDALLEKAPF
;
A
#
# COMPACT_ATOMS: atom_id res chain seq x y z
N MET A 1 4.28 10.20 -5.81
CA MET A 1 4.50 9.29 -4.66
C MET A 1 3.11 8.85 -4.25
N ASP A 2 2.58 7.84 -4.93
CA ASP A 2 1.13 7.58 -4.92
C ASP A 2 0.82 6.26 -4.21
N ASN A 3 1.71 5.86 -3.29
CA ASN A 3 1.64 4.58 -2.61
C ASN A 3 1.53 4.82 -1.11
N ALA A 4 0.33 4.58 -0.56
CA ALA A 4 0.07 4.66 0.87
C ALA A 4 1.06 3.79 1.68
N SER A 5 1.52 2.65 1.13
CA SER A 5 2.49 1.79 1.79
C SER A 5 3.86 2.44 1.97
N GLU A 6 4.33 3.21 0.99
CA GLU A 6 5.62 3.93 1.09
C GLU A 6 5.54 5.08 2.08
N TRP A 7 4.44 5.83 2.04
CA TRP A 7 4.20 6.93 2.98
C TRP A 7 4.13 6.41 4.43
N ILE A 8 3.42 5.31 4.66
CA ILE A 8 3.34 4.66 5.97
C ILE A 8 4.72 4.24 6.49
N LYS A 9 5.58 3.66 5.64
CA LYS A 9 6.95 3.30 6.03
C LYS A 9 7.75 4.51 6.50
N GLU A 10 7.56 5.66 5.85
CA GLU A 10 8.24 6.89 6.22
C GLU A 10 7.73 7.44 7.57
N VAL A 11 6.42 7.38 7.81
CA VAL A 11 5.85 7.71 9.13
C VAL A 11 6.44 6.80 10.21
N GLU A 12 6.52 5.49 9.96
CA GLU A 12 7.11 4.55 10.92
C GLU A 12 8.58 4.82 11.18
N ARG A 13 9.35 5.14 10.13
CA ARG A 13 10.78 5.49 10.23
C ARG A 13 11.00 6.72 11.11
N ILE A 14 10.28 7.82 10.85
CA ILE A 14 10.38 9.06 11.63
C ILE A 14 9.92 8.81 13.07
N SER A 15 8.81 8.09 13.24
CA SER A 15 8.25 7.81 14.55
C SER A 15 9.19 6.99 15.43
N THR A 16 9.97 6.10 14.83
CA THR A 16 10.98 5.28 15.53
C THR A 16 12.16 6.15 15.97
N LEU A 17 12.61 7.07 15.10
CA LEU A 17 13.72 7.97 15.40
C LEU A 17 13.41 8.92 16.57
N VAL A 18 12.17 9.38 16.67
CA VAL A 18 11.72 10.38 17.67
C VAL A 18 10.91 9.72 18.79
N ASN A 19 10.81 8.39 18.80
CA ASN A 19 10.14 7.58 19.81
C ASN A 19 8.67 7.98 20.08
N TRP A 20 7.90 8.22 19.01
CA TRP A 20 6.48 8.59 19.12
C TRP A 20 5.64 7.44 19.67
N THR A 21 4.65 7.77 20.50
CA THR A 21 3.60 6.84 20.89
C THR A 21 2.67 6.53 19.72
N ASN A 22 1.88 5.45 19.80
CA ASN A 22 0.95 5.08 18.73
C ASN A 22 -0.15 6.13 18.53
N GLU A 23 -0.59 6.78 19.61
CA GLU A 23 -1.58 7.87 19.55
C GLU A 23 -1.03 9.09 18.81
N LEU A 24 0.25 9.43 19.06
CA LEU A 24 0.91 10.54 18.37
C LEU A 24 1.15 10.21 16.89
N LYS A 25 1.57 8.98 16.56
CA LYS A 25 1.70 8.50 15.17
C LYS A 25 0.39 8.65 14.41
N LEU A 26 -0.70 8.16 15.01
CA LEU A 26 -2.02 8.20 14.41
C LEU A 26 -2.49 9.66 14.21
N THR A 27 -2.39 10.49 15.23
CA THR A 27 -2.78 11.90 15.17
C THR A 27 -1.99 12.65 14.11
N ASN A 28 -0.66 12.47 14.09
CA ASN A 28 0.20 13.11 13.10
C ASN A 28 -0.13 12.65 11.68
N ALA A 29 -0.27 11.34 11.46
CA ALA A 29 -0.62 10.80 10.14
C ALA A 29 -1.97 11.33 9.63
N ILE A 30 -3.00 11.36 10.50
CA ILE A 30 -4.32 11.93 10.17
C ILE A 30 -4.21 13.41 9.78
N SER A 31 -3.38 14.18 10.49
CA SER A 31 -3.20 15.62 10.23
C SER A 31 -2.59 15.91 8.86
N CYS A 32 -1.78 14.99 8.33
CA CYS A 32 -1.13 15.11 7.02
C CYS A 32 -2.03 14.68 5.84
N LEU A 33 -3.21 14.12 6.10
CA LEU A 33 -4.11 13.70 5.02
C LEU A 33 -4.70 14.89 4.27
N ALA A 34 -4.84 14.73 2.95
CA ALA A 34 -5.50 15.70 2.08
C ALA A 34 -6.42 15.00 1.08
N GLY A 35 -7.31 15.78 0.45
CA GLY A 35 -8.21 15.32 -0.61
C GLY A 35 -9.01 14.07 -0.24
N SER A 36 -9.01 13.07 -1.12
CA SER A 36 -9.75 11.82 -0.96
C SER A 36 -9.38 11.04 0.31
N ALA A 37 -8.12 11.09 0.74
CA ALA A 37 -7.68 10.40 1.95
C ALA A 37 -8.25 11.06 3.22
N LYS A 38 -8.29 12.40 3.25
CA LYS A 38 -8.94 13.14 4.35
C LYS A 38 -10.46 12.91 4.38
N ASN A 39 -11.10 12.88 3.21
CA ASN A 39 -12.54 12.58 3.13
C ASN A 39 -12.85 11.16 3.61
N TRP A 40 -12.03 10.19 3.24
CA TRP A 40 -12.14 8.82 3.75
C TRP A 40 -11.99 8.77 5.27
N GLN A 41 -11.01 9.49 5.84
CA GLN A 41 -10.82 9.54 7.29
C GLN A 41 -12.09 9.99 8.02
N ILE A 42 -12.69 11.09 7.56
CA ILE A 42 -13.86 11.72 8.18
C ILE A 42 -15.12 10.86 8.02
N THR A 43 -15.25 10.10 6.92
CA THR A 43 -16.51 9.40 6.61
C THR A 43 -16.50 7.93 7.02
N GLN A 44 -15.32 7.29 7.07
CA GLN A 44 -15.21 5.83 7.14
C GLN A 44 -14.17 5.32 8.14
N SER A 45 -13.35 6.20 8.72
CA SER A 45 -12.20 5.78 9.54
C SER A 45 -12.28 6.20 11.02
N TYR A 46 -13.40 6.80 11.47
CA TYR A 46 -13.56 7.24 12.87
C TYR A 46 -13.46 6.11 13.90
N SER A 47 -13.67 4.85 13.49
CA SER A 47 -13.62 3.68 14.38
C SER A 47 -12.20 3.16 14.65
N TYR A 48 -11.20 3.57 13.87
CA TYR A 48 -9.83 3.08 14.02
C TYR A 48 -9.03 3.98 14.97
N ASN A 49 -8.99 3.60 16.25
CA ASN A 49 -8.27 4.33 17.30
C ASN A 49 -6.86 3.78 17.56
N ASP A 50 -6.51 2.63 16.98
CA ASP A 50 -5.17 2.05 17.05
C ASP A 50 -4.40 2.28 15.75
N TRP A 51 -3.10 2.59 15.89
CA TRP A 51 -2.19 2.81 14.76
C TRP A 51 -2.13 1.59 13.83
N SER A 52 -2.08 0.38 14.38
CA SER A 52 -1.89 -0.86 13.61
C SER A 52 -3.09 -1.14 12.73
N GLU A 53 -4.29 -1.01 13.29
CA GLU A 53 -5.55 -1.19 12.55
C GLU A 53 -5.73 -0.11 11.48
N TRP A 54 -5.51 1.16 11.85
CA TRP A 54 -5.64 2.29 10.94
C TRP A 54 -4.68 2.18 9.75
N LYS A 55 -3.43 1.80 10.00
CA LYS A 55 -2.40 1.58 8.97
C LYS A 55 -2.83 0.54 7.94
N VAL A 56 -3.41 -0.58 8.40
CA VAL A 56 -3.90 -1.64 7.51
C VAL A 56 -5.06 -1.11 6.66
N ALA A 57 -6.01 -0.42 7.29
CA ALA A 57 -7.18 0.12 6.61
C ALA A 57 -6.81 1.13 5.50
N ILE A 58 -5.95 2.10 5.81
CA ILE A 58 -5.55 3.13 4.82
C ILE A 58 -4.72 2.54 3.69
N THR A 59 -3.82 1.58 4.00
CA THR A 59 -3.00 0.92 2.99
C THR A 59 -3.84 0.05 2.07
N SER A 60 -4.86 -0.62 2.60
CA SER A 60 -5.82 -1.39 1.79
C SER A 60 -6.68 -0.48 0.91
N ARG A 61 -7.17 0.64 1.47
CA ARG A 61 -8.06 1.57 0.75
C ARG A 61 -7.37 2.26 -0.42
N PHE A 62 -6.10 2.63 -0.24
CA PHE A 62 -5.29 3.36 -1.21
C PHE A 62 -4.16 2.48 -1.78
N LYS A 63 -4.40 1.17 -1.86
CA LYS A 63 -3.47 0.24 -2.51
C LYS A 63 -3.30 0.68 -3.96
N ARG A 64 -2.05 0.99 -4.36
CA ARG A 64 -1.75 1.30 -5.75
C ARG A 64 -2.00 0.05 -6.59
N LEU A 65 -3.05 0.08 -7.41
CA LEU A 65 -3.25 -0.90 -8.48
C LEU A 65 -2.30 -0.54 -9.63
N VAL A 66 -1.67 -1.54 -10.26
CA VAL A 66 -0.96 -1.28 -11.52
C VAL A 66 -2.00 -0.86 -12.55
N THR A 67 -1.73 0.17 -13.34
CA THR A 67 -2.67 0.55 -14.41
C THR A 67 -2.85 -0.61 -15.38
N MET A 68 -3.98 -0.66 -16.11
CA MET A 68 -4.21 -1.72 -17.12
C MET A 68 -3.07 -1.78 -18.15
N GLN A 69 -2.52 -0.62 -18.52
CA GLN A 69 -1.38 -0.54 -19.44
C GLN A 69 -0.10 -1.13 -18.84
N GLU A 70 0.24 -0.80 -17.59
CA GLU A 70 1.39 -1.39 -16.90
C GLU A 70 1.21 -2.89 -16.67
N PHE A 71 0.00 -3.32 -16.31
CA PHE A 71 -0.35 -4.72 -16.12
C PHE A 71 -0.17 -5.53 -17.41
N LEU A 72 -0.69 -5.02 -18.54
CA LEU A 72 -0.55 -5.66 -19.85
C LEU A 72 0.92 -5.71 -20.31
N LYS A 73 1.69 -4.65 -20.06
CA LYS A 73 3.13 -4.62 -20.34
C LYS A 73 3.89 -5.65 -19.49
N HIS A 74 3.60 -5.74 -18.19
CA HIS A 74 4.18 -6.75 -17.33
C HIS A 74 3.80 -8.17 -17.75
N GLN A 75 2.56 -8.39 -18.21
CA GLN A 75 2.12 -9.68 -18.76
C GLN A 75 2.88 -10.05 -20.04
N SER A 76 3.10 -9.10 -20.96
CA SER A 76 3.80 -9.35 -22.22
C SER A 76 5.28 -9.68 -22.02
N ASP A 77 5.92 -9.02 -21.05
CA ASP A 77 7.35 -9.18 -20.75
C ASP A 77 7.64 -10.43 -19.91
N SER A 78 6.67 -10.89 -19.12
CA SER A 78 6.78 -12.09 -18.27
C SER A 78 6.42 -13.36 -19.06
N LYS A 79 7.31 -13.78 -19.96
CA LYS A 79 7.27 -15.10 -20.60
C LYS A 79 8.24 -16.05 -19.89
N LEU A 80 7.78 -17.28 -19.59
CA LEU A 80 8.61 -18.30 -18.96
C LEU A 80 9.90 -18.52 -19.79
N LYS A 81 11.05 -18.31 -19.18
CA LYS A 81 12.34 -18.51 -19.84
C LYS A 81 12.73 -19.99 -19.81
N ARG A 82 13.55 -20.41 -20.77
CA ARG A 82 13.97 -21.82 -20.96
C ARG A 82 14.72 -22.42 -19.77
N ASN A 83 15.26 -21.56 -18.89
CA ASN A 83 16.07 -21.88 -17.73
C ASN A 83 15.46 -21.39 -16.40
N GLU A 84 14.19 -20.97 -16.42
CA GLU A 84 13.48 -20.51 -15.24
C GLU A 84 12.65 -21.66 -14.63
N SER A 85 12.61 -21.73 -13.30
CA SER A 85 11.74 -22.67 -12.60
C SER A 85 10.28 -22.32 -12.85
N LEU A 86 9.47 -23.33 -13.20
CA LEU A 86 8.04 -23.15 -13.37
C LEU A 86 7.38 -22.62 -12.09
N VAL A 87 7.87 -23.05 -10.92
CA VAL A 87 7.35 -22.63 -9.61
C VAL A 87 7.62 -21.14 -9.37
N ASP A 88 8.84 -20.67 -9.64
CA ASP A 88 9.19 -19.26 -9.47
C ASP A 88 8.39 -18.37 -10.43
N TYR A 89 8.19 -18.84 -11.66
CA TYR A 89 7.34 -18.17 -12.64
C TYR A 89 5.88 -18.07 -12.19
N ILE A 90 5.30 -19.14 -11.61
CA ILE A 90 3.93 -19.14 -11.08
C ILE A 90 3.81 -18.14 -9.92
N TYR A 91 4.73 -18.14 -8.96
CA TYR A 91 4.70 -17.17 -7.86
C TYR A 91 4.83 -15.73 -8.34
N ALA A 92 5.67 -15.47 -9.35
CA ALA A 92 5.79 -14.14 -9.95
C ALA A 92 4.49 -13.70 -10.64
N LYS A 93 3.77 -14.63 -11.29
CA LYS A 93 2.46 -14.36 -11.90
C LYS A 93 1.38 -14.06 -10.85
N ASP A 94 1.33 -14.82 -9.76
CA ASP A 94 0.39 -14.58 -8.66
C ASP A 94 0.61 -13.21 -8.01
N ALA A 95 1.87 -12.85 -7.73
CA ALA A 95 2.20 -11.54 -7.16
C ALA A 95 1.85 -10.35 -8.08
N LEU A 96 1.80 -10.58 -9.41
CA LEU A 96 1.33 -9.58 -10.38
C LEU A 96 -0.21 -9.48 -10.37
N LEU A 97 -0.92 -10.60 -10.23
CA LEU A 97 -2.38 -10.64 -10.15
C LEU A 97 -2.92 -9.92 -8.91
N GLU A 98 -2.23 -10.01 -7.76
CA GLU A 98 -2.61 -9.27 -6.54
C GLU A 98 -2.61 -7.75 -6.69
N LYS A 99 -1.96 -7.23 -7.74
CA LYS A 99 -1.84 -5.80 -8.03
C LYS A 99 -2.71 -5.39 -9.21
N ALA A 100 -3.44 -6.32 -9.82
CA ALA A 100 -4.20 -6.08 -11.03
C ALA A 100 -5.26 -4.98 -10.85
N PRO A 101 -5.58 -4.23 -11.91
CA PRO A 101 -6.49 -3.08 -11.84
C PRO A 101 -8.00 -3.41 -11.80
N PHE A 102 -8.39 -4.66 -11.50
CA PHE A 102 -9.78 -5.13 -11.52
C PHE A 102 -10.28 -5.58 -10.16
#